data_AF-A0A531M576-F1
#
_entry.id   AF-A0A531M576-F1
#
_cell.length_a   1.000
_cell.length_b   1.000
_cell.length_c   1.000
_cell.angle_alpha   90.00
_cell.angle_beta   90.00
_cell.angle_gamma   90.00
#
_symmetry.space_group_name_H-M   'P 1'
#
loop_
_entity.id
_entity.type
_entity.pdbx_description
1 polymer ?
#
loop_
_entity_poly.entity_id
_entity_poly.type
_entity_poly.pdbx_seq_one_letter_code
_entity_poly.pdbx_strand_id
1 'polypeptide(L)'
;MIFYVTHRKHAYTHAVVLLYHRTDLQASFRLVRYEDAGLLRGVRAGVVIWSDMDRLTAEEMKRASDLSAALARQAGLKQLN
;
A
#
# COMPACT_ATOMS: atom_id res chain seq x y z
N MET A 1 5.70 7.31 -7.94
CA MET A 1 5.62 5.89 -7.54
C MET A 1 4.29 5.68 -6.82
N ILE A 2 3.58 4.60 -7.14
CA ILE A 2 2.32 4.18 -6.54
C ILE A 2 2.62 3.00 -5.61
N PHE A 3 2.17 3.09 -4.37
CA PHE A 3 2.27 2.05 -3.36
C PHE A 3 0.87 1.54 -3.07
N TYR A 4 0.57 0.33 -3.49
CA TYR A 4 -0.74 -0.28 -3.31
C TYR A 4 -0.69 -1.23 -2.11
N VAL A 5 -1.32 -0.80 -1.03
CA VAL A 5 -1.38 -1.54 0.23
C VAL A 5 -2.56 -2.50 0.18
N THR A 6 -2.30 -3.79 0.36
CA THR A 6 -3.30 -4.86 0.20
C THR A 6 -3.14 -5.93 1.28
N HIS A 7 -4.23 -6.66 1.54
CA HIS A 7 -4.21 -7.80 2.44
C HIS A 7 -3.37 -8.96 1.86
N ARG A 8 -2.69 -9.72 2.73
CA ARG A 8 -1.76 -10.79 2.31
C ARG A 8 -2.40 -11.81 1.35
N LYS A 9 -3.68 -12.12 1.54
CA LYS A 9 -4.43 -13.06 0.67
C LYS A 9 -4.52 -12.62 -0.79
N HIS A 10 -4.51 -11.30 -1.06
CA HIS A 10 -4.67 -10.75 -2.41
C HIS A 10 -3.35 -10.26 -3.01
N ALA A 11 -2.32 -10.10 -2.17
CA ALA A 11 -1.01 -9.67 -2.61
C ALA A 11 -0.45 -10.55 -3.74
N TYR A 12 -0.63 -11.87 -3.64
CA TYR A 12 -0.18 -12.81 -4.67
C TYR A 12 -0.89 -12.60 -6.01
N THR A 13 -2.22 -12.52 -6.00
CA THR A 13 -3.01 -12.31 -7.23
C THR A 13 -2.62 -11.01 -7.92
N HIS A 14 -2.50 -9.91 -7.17
CA HIS A 14 -2.08 -8.63 -7.72
C HIS A 14 -0.65 -8.68 -8.27
N ALA A 15 0.27 -9.36 -7.58
CA ALA A 15 1.64 -9.53 -8.07
C ALA A 15 1.68 -10.29 -9.40
N VAL A 16 0.89 -11.37 -9.55
CA VAL A 16 0.79 -12.12 -10.82
C VAL A 16 0.29 -11.21 -11.95
N VAL A 17 -0.76 -10.41 -11.70
CA VAL A 17 -1.27 -9.47 -12.70
C VAL A 17 -0.20 -8.47 -13.14
N LEU A 18 0.55 -7.90 -12.21
CA LEU A 18 1.62 -6.94 -12.50
C LEU A 18 2.81 -7.59 -13.22
N LEU A 19 3.16 -8.82 -12.84
CA LEU A 19 4.30 -9.54 -13.40
C LEU A 19 4.06 -9.99 -14.84
N TYR A 20 2.85 -10.47 -15.14
CA TYR A 20 2.59 -11.13 -16.42
C TYR A 20 1.68 -10.35 -17.37
N HIS A 21 0.84 -9.45 -16.86
CA HIS A 21 -0.19 -8.79 -17.68
C HIS A 21 -0.06 -7.27 -17.76
N ARG A 22 0.62 -6.63 -16.80
CA ARG A 22 0.84 -5.17 -16.76
C ARG A 22 2.29 -4.83 -16.43
N THR A 23 3.20 -5.37 -17.24
CA THR A 23 4.64 -5.14 -17.10
C THR A 23 5.01 -3.66 -17.22
N ASP A 24 4.23 -2.88 -17.96
CA ASP A 24 4.32 -1.42 -18.08
C ASP A 24 4.23 -0.69 -16.72
N LEU A 25 3.48 -1.24 -15.77
CA LEU A 25 3.29 -0.65 -14.44
C LEU A 25 4.42 -0.99 -13.47
N GLN A 26 5.28 -1.96 -13.76
CA GLN A 26 6.32 -2.39 -12.83
C GLN A 26 7.34 -1.28 -12.50
N ALA A 27 7.53 -0.31 -13.39
CA ALA A 27 8.41 0.83 -13.12
C ALA A 27 7.81 1.83 -12.12
N SER A 28 6.49 1.89 -12.00
CA SER A 28 5.77 2.94 -11.28
C SER A 28 4.88 2.44 -10.14
N PHE A 29 4.71 1.12 -10.00
CA PHE A 29 3.82 0.48 -9.04
C PHE A 29 4.59 -0.47 -8.12
N ARG A 30 4.30 -0.40 -6.81
CA ARG A 30 4.81 -1.29 -5.78
C ARG A 30 3.65 -1.83 -4.99
N LEU A 31 3.59 -3.15 -4.89
CA LEU A 31 2.63 -3.82 -4.03
C LEU A 31 3.21 -3.94 -2.62
N VAL A 32 2.43 -3.57 -1.61
CA VAL A 32 2.84 -3.56 -0.20
C VAL A 32 1.80 -4.33 0.61
N ARG A 33 2.23 -5.30 1.41
CA ARG A 33 1.31 -5.97 2.33
C ARG A 33 1.09 -5.09 3.56
N TYR A 34 -0.07 -5.18 4.20
CA TYR A 34 -0.31 -4.47 5.47
C TYR A 34 0.75 -4.75 6.54
N GLU A 35 1.26 -5.97 6.61
CA GLU A 35 2.36 -6.37 7.52
C GLU A 35 3.69 -5.63 7.24
N ASP A 36 3.91 -5.19 6.00
CA ASP A 36 5.11 -4.47 5.57
C ASP A 36 4.89 -2.96 5.44
N ALA A 37 3.67 -2.46 5.68
CA ALA A 37 3.30 -1.07 5.41
C ALA A 37 4.17 -0.06 6.20
N GLY A 38 4.77 -0.48 7.31
CA GLY A 38 5.74 0.32 8.07
C GLY A 38 6.92 0.85 7.25
N LEU A 39 7.30 0.15 6.16
CA LEU A 39 8.35 0.59 5.22
C LEU A 39 8.01 1.92 4.52
N LEU A 40 6.72 2.26 4.42
CA LEU A 40 6.26 3.49 3.77
C LEU A 40 6.76 4.76 4.48
N ARG A 41 7.12 4.68 5.78
CA ARG A 41 7.70 5.82 6.51
C ARG A 41 9.01 6.32 5.89
N GLY A 42 9.76 5.45 5.23
CA GLY A 42 11.01 5.79 4.53
C GLY A 42 10.78 6.40 3.14
N VAL A 43 9.54 6.41 2.63
CA VAL A 43 9.22 6.92 1.31
C VAL A 43 9.04 8.44 1.37
N ARG A 44 9.75 9.16 0.51
CA ARG A 44 9.71 10.63 0.47
C ARG A 44 8.58 11.21 -0.35
N ALA A 45 8.17 10.53 -1.43
CA ALA A 45 7.12 11.02 -2.32
C ALA A 45 6.43 9.89 -3.09
N GLY A 46 5.16 10.09 -3.41
CA GLY A 46 4.36 9.14 -4.17
C GLY A 46 2.89 9.14 -3.79
N VAL A 47 2.18 8.12 -4.26
CA VAL A 47 0.77 7.89 -3.94
C VAL A 47 0.65 6.58 -3.20
N VAL A 48 0.00 6.58 -2.04
CA VAL A 48 -0.35 5.38 -1.28
C VAL A 48 -1.83 5.11 -1.48
N ILE A 49 -2.17 3.89 -1.91
CA ILE A 49 -3.55 3.43 -2.09
C ILE A 49 -3.80 2.36 -1.03
N TRP A 50 -4.76 2.60 -0.14
CA TRP A 50 -5.18 1.65 0.88
C TRP A 50 -6.33 0.81 0.33
N SER A 51 -6.16 -0.50 0.21
CA SER A 51 -7.18 -1.41 -0.32
C SER A 51 -7.44 -2.60 0.61
N ASP A 52 -8.51 -3.35 0.39
CA ASP A 52 -8.94 -4.47 1.24
C ASP A 52 -9.19 -4.08 2.71
N MET A 53 -9.53 -2.82 2.98
CA MET A 53 -9.76 -2.32 4.34
C MET A 53 -10.90 -3.06 5.06
N ASP A 54 -11.90 -3.55 4.32
CA ASP A 54 -13.02 -4.37 4.81
C ASP A 54 -12.60 -5.76 5.29
N ARG A 55 -11.38 -6.20 4.96
CA ARG A 55 -10.86 -7.53 5.27
C ARG A 55 -9.91 -7.53 6.46
N LEU A 56 -9.57 -6.35 6.98
CA LEU A 56 -8.70 -6.21 8.13
C LEU A 56 -9.41 -6.56 9.41
N THR A 57 -8.70 -7.22 10.32
CA THR A 57 -9.09 -7.28 11.73
C THR A 57 -9.08 -5.88 12.34
N ALA A 58 -9.78 -5.70 13.47
CA ALA A 58 -9.79 -4.41 14.17
C ALA A 58 -8.38 -3.93 14.55
N GLU A 59 -7.48 -4.85 14.90
CA GLU A 59 -6.09 -4.53 15.24
C GLU A 59 -5.29 -4.08 14.01
N GLU A 60 -5.43 -4.78 12.87
CA GLU A 60 -4.82 -4.37 11.61
C GLU A 60 -5.33 -3.03 11.12
N MET A 61 -6.65 -2.80 11.21
CA MET A 61 -7.26 -1.52 10.87
C MET A 61 -6.69 -0.40 11.74
N LYS A 62 -6.58 -0.63 13.06
CA LYS A 62 -5.98 0.37 13.96
C LYS A 62 -4.54 0.68 13.57
N ARG A 63 -3.71 -0.34 13.33
CA ARG A 63 -2.31 -0.14 12.89
C ARG A 63 -2.22 0.62 11.56
N ALA A 64 -3.06 0.26 10.60
CA ALA A 64 -3.12 0.93 9.29
C ALA A 64 -3.54 2.40 9.44
N SER A 65 -4.54 2.67 10.28
CA SER A 65 -5.01 4.03 10.59
C SER A 65 -3.92 4.87 11.26
N ASP A 66 -3.27 4.33 12.30
CA ASP A 66 -2.17 5.00 13.00
C ASP A 66 -1.01 5.32 12.04
N LEU A 67 -0.70 4.41 11.11
CA LEU A 67 0.30 4.63 10.06
C LEU A 67 -0.16 5.67 9.05
N SER A 68 -1.39 5.60 8.54
CA SER A 68 -1.97 6.59 7.62
C SER A 68 -1.91 8.00 8.19
N ALA A 69 -2.26 8.17 9.47
CA ALA A 69 -2.15 9.44 10.18
C ALA A 69 -0.69 9.93 10.33
N ALA A 70 0.27 9.01 10.47
CA ALA A 70 1.69 9.37 10.46
C ALA A 70 2.15 9.83 9.06
N LEU A 71 1.77 9.11 8.00
CA LEU A 71 2.12 9.44 6.61
C LEU A 71 1.46 10.73 6.14
N ALA A 72 0.26 11.07 6.63
CA ALA A 72 -0.45 12.31 6.28
C ALA A 72 0.32 13.58 6.67
N ARG A 73 1.23 13.46 7.65
CA ARG A 73 2.11 14.56 8.09
C ARG A 73 3.37 14.70 7.23
N GLN A 74 3.68 13.73 6.37
CA GLN A 74 4.82 13.81 5.45
C GLN A 74 4.43 14.53 4.16
N ALA A 75 5.15 15.62 3.85
CA ALA A 75 5.02 16.28 2.55
C ALA A 75 5.45 15.35 1.42
N GLY A 76 4.72 15.35 0.31
CA GLY A 76 5.04 14.58 -0.90
C GLY A 76 4.33 13.23 -1.03
N LEU A 77 3.67 12.74 0.04
CA LEU A 77 2.81 11.56 -0.02
C LEU A 77 1.35 11.96 -0.15
N LYS A 78 0.70 11.50 -1.23
CA LYS A 78 -0.76 11.57 -1.38
C LYS A 78 -1.37 10.22 -1.01
N GLN A 79 -2.43 10.23 -0.21
CA GLN A 79 -3.12 9.01 0.19
C GLN A 79 -4.49 8.94 -0.48
N LEU A 80 -4.87 7.75 -0.93
CA LEU A 80 -6.16 7.41 -1.52
C LEU A 80 -6.70 6.15 -0.83
N ASN A 81 -8.02 6.06 -0.72
CA ASN A 81 -8.74 5.05 0.03
C ASN A 81 -10.10 4.76 -0.62
#